data_AF-R9KCB7-F1
#
_entry.id   AF-R9KCB7-F1
#
_cell.length_a   1.000
_cell.length_b   1.000
_cell.length_c   1.000
_cell.angle_alpha   90.00
_cell.angle_beta   90.00
_cell.angle_gamma   90.00
#
_symmetry.space_group_name_H-M   'P 1'
#
loop_
_entity.id
_entity.type
_entity.pdbx_description
1 polymer ?
#
loop_
_entity_poly.entity_id
_entity_poly.type
_entity_poly.pdbx_seq_one_letter_code
_entity_poly.pdbx_strand_id
1 'polypeptide(L)'
;MIQFKNGDKKTRLVYVLITVVYLVFFYGYFYSDILITTSHGINFWDVIFSGGLFDFHALCCSDVENAAYTITTIYAGYDFPIYVLFGIWNFPLWVIRKLTGANIWESVLALMWAKSIILVFIALTVRALWKLCDTMEMSGQKLLVALLFLTSPIIAGSAAVNSQYDVITAYFMLEALNCFLNGKKKGFAGNILLATLIKPFALFMFVPLILYAEKNVIKIGLYTLCVLAPYLGFKIIIPNNTQLTTFGTVLTLFKNKVNISSIEIPVFFLVSFLFWIICYMYQMPDDKKEFYRKSVLISYLSLAIFFLLCASNPYWVIMLLPFQCLLIGAYKKYAFLGVILETAGSICLIGHYVIELPWCFDVKILRSSFFAKLFGLRADTTDNVLDLVHNISEGLYDMRDRGSGFLFGLFFTASLAFIWLNLTQHNNVALEEREVPRYMMWIRLLLSLGVCLIPMTAYIL
;
A
#
# COMPACT_ATOMS: atom_id res chain seq x y z
N MET A 1 2.68 -17.73 22.29
CA MET A 1 3.12 -18.43 21.05
C MET A 1 1.85 -18.79 20.32
N ILE A 2 1.61 -18.38 19.06
CA ILE A 2 0.47 -18.98 18.33
C ILE A 2 0.86 -20.42 17.96
N GLN A 3 0.89 -21.31 18.93
CA GLN A 3 -0.14 -22.32 19.09
C GLN A 3 -0.55 -23.18 17.90
N PHE A 4 -0.14 -23.02 16.64
CA PHE A 4 -0.63 -23.86 15.54
C PHE A 4 -0.04 -25.27 15.67
N LYS A 5 -0.49 -26.03 16.67
CA LYS A 5 -0.47 -27.50 16.62
C LYS A 5 -0.96 -27.88 15.24
N ASN A 6 -0.21 -28.76 14.56
CA ASN A 6 -0.57 -29.37 13.29
C ASN A 6 -2.08 -29.37 13.12
N GLY A 7 -2.59 -28.40 12.35
CA GLY A 7 -4.03 -28.19 12.25
C GLY A 7 -4.66 -29.49 11.81
N ASP A 8 -5.68 -29.94 12.55
CA ASP A 8 -6.59 -30.98 12.11
C ASP A 8 -6.99 -30.69 10.64
N LYS A 9 -7.27 -31.73 9.86
CA LYS A 9 -7.67 -31.62 8.44
C LYS A 9 -8.71 -30.52 8.25
N LYS A 10 -9.62 -30.35 9.22
CA LYS A 10 -10.62 -29.26 9.28
C LYS A 10 -9.99 -27.87 9.24
N THR A 11 -8.99 -27.58 10.06
CA THR A 11 -8.32 -26.27 10.09
C THR A 11 -7.60 -25.97 8.78
N ARG A 12 -6.94 -26.97 8.17
CA ARG A 12 -6.30 -26.81 6.85
C ARG A 12 -7.32 -26.52 5.76
N LEU A 13 -8.43 -27.26 5.75
CA LEU A 13 -9.54 -27.04 4.82
C LEU A 13 -10.09 -25.61 4.93
N VAL A 14 -10.29 -25.09 6.14
CA VAL A 14 -10.80 -23.73 6.31
C VAL A 14 -9.81 -22.69 5.76
N TYR A 15 -8.51 -22.85 5.98
CA TYR A 15 -7.51 -21.96 5.39
C TYR A 15 -7.52 -21.99 3.86
N VAL A 16 -7.64 -23.18 3.26
CA VAL A 16 -7.75 -23.31 1.79
C VAL A 16 -9.01 -22.61 1.29
N LEU A 17 -10.16 -22.84 1.90
CA LEU A 17 -11.42 -22.20 1.51
C LEU A 17 -11.32 -20.67 1.59
N ILE A 18 -10.71 -20.14 2.64
CA ILE A 18 -10.48 -18.70 2.79
C ILE A 18 -9.59 -18.17 1.67
N THR A 19 -8.47 -18.83 1.39
CA THR A 19 -7.57 -18.41 0.32
C THR A 19 -8.29 -18.40 -1.01
N VAL A 20 -9.12 -19.41 -1.29
CA VAL A 20 -9.95 -19.45 -2.50
C VAL A 20 -10.93 -18.27 -2.54
N VAL A 21 -11.67 -18.02 -1.46
CA VAL A 21 -12.61 -16.88 -1.39
C VAL A 21 -11.89 -15.55 -1.60
N TYR A 22 -10.72 -15.37 -0.99
CA TYR A 22 -9.93 -14.16 -1.15
C TYR A 22 -9.42 -14.01 -2.59
N LEU A 23 -9.01 -15.10 -3.26
CA LEU A 23 -8.61 -15.09 -4.66
C LEU A 23 -9.79 -14.78 -5.60
N VAL A 24 -10.99 -15.29 -5.30
CA VAL A 24 -12.21 -14.94 -6.03
C VAL A 24 -12.43 -13.44 -5.98
N PHE A 25 -12.41 -12.85 -4.78
CA PHE A 25 -12.53 -11.40 -4.65
C PHE A 25 -11.37 -10.64 -5.30
N PHE A 26 -10.13 -11.10 -5.13
CA PHE A 26 -8.97 -10.49 -5.75
C PHE A 26 -9.10 -10.42 -7.27
N TYR A 27 -9.56 -11.48 -7.94
CA TYR A 27 -9.77 -11.45 -9.40
C TYR A 27 -11.12 -10.88 -9.84
N GLY A 28 -11.97 -10.51 -8.89
CA GLY A 28 -13.31 -9.99 -9.13
C GLY A 28 -13.38 -8.47 -9.34
N TYR A 29 -12.29 -7.75 -9.01
CA TYR A 29 -12.22 -6.29 -9.09
C TYR A 29 -11.06 -5.83 -9.97
N PHE A 30 -11.31 -4.85 -10.84
CA PHE A 30 -10.33 -4.22 -11.72
C PHE A 30 -10.51 -2.70 -11.72
N TYR A 31 -9.78 -2.03 -10.85
CA TYR A 31 -9.74 -0.57 -10.81
C TYR A 31 -8.94 0.01 -11.99
N SER A 32 -9.19 1.26 -12.36
CA SER A 32 -8.57 1.91 -13.53
C SER A 32 -7.04 1.89 -13.50
N ASP A 33 -6.41 2.14 -12.35
CA ASP A 33 -4.95 2.33 -12.28
C ASP A 33 -4.18 1.08 -12.72
N ILE A 34 -4.64 -0.12 -12.36
CA ILE A 34 -3.97 -1.36 -12.81
C ILE A 34 -4.15 -1.58 -14.31
N LEU A 35 -5.29 -1.19 -14.87
CA LEU A 35 -5.57 -1.32 -16.30
C LEU A 35 -4.69 -0.35 -17.11
N ILE A 36 -4.65 0.92 -16.70
CA ILE A 36 -3.82 1.96 -17.32
C ILE A 36 -2.35 1.55 -17.29
N THR A 37 -1.83 1.18 -16.11
CA THR A 37 -0.41 0.83 -15.95
C THR A 37 -0.05 -0.45 -16.72
N THR A 38 -0.98 -1.41 -16.80
CA THR A 38 -0.83 -2.60 -17.66
C THR A 38 -0.80 -2.22 -19.13
N SER A 39 -1.67 -1.32 -19.57
CA SER A 39 -1.72 -0.85 -20.97
C SER A 39 -0.41 -0.17 -21.34
N HIS A 40 0.09 0.72 -20.49
CA HIS A 40 1.41 1.33 -20.67
C HIS A 40 2.54 0.29 -20.66
N GLY A 41 2.48 -0.74 -19.82
CA GLY A 41 3.46 -1.83 -19.84
C GLY A 41 3.43 -2.66 -21.13
N ILE A 42 2.27 -2.85 -21.76
CA ILE A 42 2.17 -3.54 -23.04
C ILE A 42 2.69 -2.63 -24.16
N ASN A 43 2.23 -1.38 -24.19
CA ASN A 43 2.59 -0.39 -25.20
C ASN A 43 4.06 0.05 -25.07
N PHE A 44 4.69 -0.18 -23.91
CA PHE A 44 6.11 0.00 -23.70
C PHE A 44 6.94 -0.68 -24.79
N TRP A 45 6.63 -1.93 -25.13
CA TRP A 45 7.38 -2.66 -26.15
C TRP A 45 7.26 -2.04 -27.54
N ASP A 46 6.10 -1.51 -27.89
CA ASP A 46 5.89 -0.83 -29.17
C ASP A 46 6.76 0.43 -29.27
N VAL A 47 6.78 1.23 -28.21
CA VAL A 47 7.60 2.45 -28.14
C VAL A 47 9.10 2.12 -28.17
N ILE A 48 9.53 1.08 -27.45
CA ILE A 48 10.94 0.67 -27.45
C ILE A 48 11.36 0.15 -28.83
N PHE A 49 10.56 -0.71 -29.47
CA PHE A 49 10.90 -1.27 -30.77
C PHE A 49 10.79 -0.25 -31.91
N SER A 50 10.01 0.83 -31.75
CA SER A 50 9.99 1.95 -32.68
C SER A 50 11.12 2.96 -32.47
N GLY A 51 11.99 2.76 -31.47
CA GLY A 51 13.08 3.67 -31.14
C GLY A 51 12.65 4.94 -30.37
N GLY A 52 11.42 4.99 -29.86
CA GLY A 52 10.82 6.16 -29.21
C GLY A 52 11.15 6.33 -27.73
N LEU A 53 12.30 5.83 -27.26
CA LEU A 53 12.65 5.80 -25.82
C LEU A 53 12.65 7.20 -25.17
N PHE A 54 13.23 8.20 -25.83
CA PHE A 54 13.37 9.55 -25.26
C PHE A 54 12.05 10.33 -25.26
N ASP A 55 11.11 9.97 -26.12
CA ASP A 55 9.76 10.53 -26.20
C ASP A 55 8.73 9.62 -25.54
N PHE A 56 9.16 8.68 -24.69
CA PHE A 56 8.30 7.62 -24.15
C PHE A 56 7.00 8.15 -23.55
N HIS A 57 7.07 9.18 -22.72
CA HIS A 57 5.90 9.76 -22.05
C HIS A 57 4.92 10.43 -23.02
N ALA A 58 5.38 10.86 -24.20
CA ALA A 58 4.54 11.44 -25.24
C ALA A 58 3.98 10.39 -26.21
N LEU A 59 4.59 9.20 -26.29
CA LEU A 59 4.19 8.14 -27.22
C LEU A 59 3.39 7.02 -26.54
N CYS A 60 3.66 6.73 -25.28
CA CYS A 60 3.03 5.65 -24.54
C CYS A 60 1.67 6.09 -23.99
N CYS A 61 0.63 6.03 -24.84
CA CYS A 61 -0.75 6.26 -24.44
C CYS A 61 -1.45 4.95 -24.03
N SER A 62 -2.39 5.05 -23.10
CA SER A 62 -3.29 3.96 -22.73
C SER A 62 -4.27 3.69 -23.88
N ASP A 63 -4.70 2.44 -24.02
CA ASP A 63 -5.66 1.97 -25.01
C ASP A 63 -6.69 1.00 -24.41
N VAL A 64 -6.96 1.13 -23.12
CA VAL A 64 -7.93 0.30 -22.42
C VAL A 64 -9.32 0.59 -22.97
N GLU A 65 -9.94 -0.43 -23.54
CA GLU A 65 -11.34 -0.39 -23.98
C GLU A 65 -12.01 -1.70 -23.59
N ASN A 66 -12.87 -1.64 -22.57
CA ASN A 66 -13.62 -2.78 -22.07
C ASN A 66 -14.97 -2.34 -21.49
N ALA A 67 -15.73 -3.30 -20.96
CA ALA A 67 -17.05 -3.05 -20.40
C ALA A 67 -17.05 -2.01 -19.26
N ALA A 68 -15.95 -1.88 -18.51
CA ALA A 68 -15.81 -0.95 -17.41
C ALA A 68 -15.29 0.42 -17.85
N TYR A 69 -14.31 0.50 -18.76
CA TYR A 69 -13.61 1.74 -19.03
C TYR A 69 -13.23 1.92 -20.51
N THR A 70 -13.27 3.18 -20.95
CA THR A 70 -12.66 3.66 -22.19
C THR A 70 -11.59 4.68 -21.83
N ILE A 71 -10.32 4.28 -21.85
CA ILE A 71 -9.16 5.06 -21.42
C ILE A 71 -8.12 5.10 -22.53
N THR A 72 -8.37 5.95 -23.52
CA THR A 72 -7.56 6.04 -24.75
C THR A 72 -6.74 7.34 -24.85
N THR A 73 -6.85 8.22 -23.85
CA THR A 73 -6.25 9.57 -23.85
C THR A 73 -5.29 9.80 -22.68
N ILE A 74 -5.01 8.78 -21.86
CA ILE A 74 -4.12 8.88 -20.71
C ILE A 74 -2.72 8.40 -21.09
N TYR A 75 -1.78 9.33 -21.13
CA TYR A 75 -0.36 9.08 -21.36
C TYR A 75 0.35 8.59 -20.09
N ALA A 76 1.49 7.95 -20.27
CA ALA A 76 2.33 7.44 -19.20
C ALA A 76 2.77 8.57 -18.24
N GLY A 77 2.09 8.71 -17.09
CA GLY A 77 2.32 9.78 -16.12
C GLY A 77 3.32 9.47 -15.00
N TYR A 78 3.63 8.20 -14.75
CA TYR A 78 4.58 7.78 -13.71
C TYR A 78 6.04 7.89 -14.19
N ASP A 79 6.99 7.63 -13.31
CA ASP A 79 8.40 7.58 -13.68
C ASP A 79 8.72 6.34 -14.51
N PHE A 80 9.52 6.51 -15.57
CA PHE A 80 9.86 5.47 -16.56
C PHE A 80 10.11 4.05 -16.00
N PRO A 81 10.87 3.85 -14.89
CA PRO A 81 11.19 2.51 -14.39
C PRO A 81 10.00 1.62 -14.03
N ILE A 82 8.86 2.18 -13.62
CA ILE A 82 7.68 1.36 -13.33
C ILE A 82 7.16 0.67 -14.59
N TYR A 83 7.25 1.33 -15.74
CA TYR A 83 6.81 0.78 -17.02
C TYR A 83 7.75 -0.31 -17.53
N VAL A 84 9.04 -0.27 -17.16
CA VAL A 84 9.96 -1.39 -17.42
C VAL A 84 9.49 -2.65 -16.67
N LEU A 85 9.11 -2.51 -15.38
CA LEU A 85 8.62 -3.63 -14.59
C LEU A 85 7.31 -4.20 -15.17
N PHE A 86 6.35 -3.34 -15.49
CA PHE A 86 5.09 -3.75 -16.11
C PHE A 86 5.28 -4.28 -17.54
N GLY A 87 6.25 -3.76 -18.29
CA GLY A 87 6.61 -4.26 -19.61
C GLY A 87 7.16 -5.66 -19.56
N ILE A 88 8.10 -5.95 -18.65
CA ILE A 88 8.62 -7.31 -18.46
C ILE A 88 7.49 -8.27 -18.04
N TRP A 89 6.64 -7.87 -17.08
CA TRP A 89 5.54 -8.73 -16.62
C TRP A 89 4.49 -9.00 -17.71
N ASN A 90 4.15 -7.98 -18.50
CA ASN A 90 3.10 -8.06 -19.53
C ASN A 90 3.63 -8.40 -20.92
N PHE A 91 4.91 -8.75 -21.07
CA PHE A 91 5.48 -9.19 -22.33
C PHE A 91 4.68 -10.35 -22.98
N PRO A 92 4.19 -11.37 -22.24
CA PRO A 92 3.33 -12.40 -22.84
C PRO A 92 2.03 -11.85 -23.44
N LEU A 93 1.40 -10.86 -22.79
CA LEU A 93 0.18 -10.23 -23.31
C LEU A 93 0.48 -9.41 -24.57
N TRP A 94 1.61 -8.71 -24.60
CA TRP A 94 2.10 -8.00 -25.78
C TRP A 94 2.32 -8.96 -26.97
N VAL A 95 3.01 -10.09 -26.75
CA VAL A 95 3.24 -11.11 -27.78
C VAL A 95 1.92 -11.65 -28.33
N ILE A 96 0.98 -12.04 -27.46
CA ILE A 96 -0.34 -12.54 -27.86
C ILE A 96 -1.05 -11.49 -28.72
N ARG A 97 -1.10 -10.24 -28.26
CA ARG A 97 -1.74 -9.14 -28.99
C ARG A 97 -1.11 -8.93 -30.37
N LYS A 98 0.23 -8.97 -30.48
CA LYS A 98 0.93 -8.81 -31.76
C LYS A 98 0.72 -9.95 -32.74
N LEU A 99 0.71 -11.19 -32.24
CA LEU A 99 0.59 -12.37 -33.09
C LEU A 99 -0.85 -12.66 -33.51
N THR A 100 -1.84 -12.40 -32.65
CA THR A 100 -3.24 -12.80 -32.90
C THR A 100 -4.17 -11.62 -33.17
N GLY A 101 -3.76 -10.38 -32.90
CA GLY A 101 -4.64 -9.22 -32.96
C GLY A 101 -5.75 -9.23 -31.90
N ALA A 102 -5.66 -10.08 -30.87
CA ALA A 102 -6.72 -10.22 -29.87
C ALA A 102 -6.84 -8.97 -28.99
N ASN A 103 -8.07 -8.54 -28.73
CA ASN A 103 -8.35 -7.52 -27.71
C ASN A 103 -8.21 -8.15 -26.31
N ILE A 104 -7.08 -7.91 -25.66
CA ILE A 104 -6.80 -8.43 -24.32
C ILE A 104 -7.72 -7.83 -23.24
N TRP A 105 -8.31 -6.66 -23.47
CA TRP A 105 -9.10 -5.93 -22.46
C TRP A 105 -10.47 -6.57 -22.20
N GLU A 106 -10.94 -7.40 -23.12
CA GLU A 106 -12.17 -8.20 -22.98
C GLU A 106 -11.91 -9.59 -22.38
N SER A 107 -10.64 -10.00 -22.30
CA SER A 107 -10.26 -11.31 -21.77
C SER A 107 -10.05 -11.25 -20.26
N VAL A 108 -11.00 -11.83 -19.51
CA VAL A 108 -10.89 -11.98 -18.05
C VAL A 108 -9.57 -12.65 -17.66
N LEU A 109 -9.10 -13.65 -18.42
CA LEU A 109 -7.83 -14.32 -18.14
C LEU A 109 -6.62 -13.40 -18.34
N ALA A 110 -6.64 -12.53 -19.35
CA ALA A 110 -5.59 -11.54 -19.55
C ALA A 110 -5.57 -10.50 -18.42
N LEU A 111 -6.75 -10.04 -17.97
CA LEU A 111 -6.86 -9.13 -16.83
C LEU A 111 -6.38 -9.80 -15.52
N MET A 112 -6.72 -11.07 -15.30
CA MET A 112 -6.20 -11.85 -14.18
C MET A 112 -4.67 -11.97 -14.23
N TRP A 113 -4.08 -12.23 -15.40
CA TRP A 113 -2.62 -12.22 -15.58
C TRP A 113 -2.01 -10.88 -15.21
N ALA A 114 -2.54 -9.79 -15.78
CA ALA A 114 -2.05 -8.44 -15.54
C ALA A 114 -2.02 -8.08 -14.04
N LYS A 115 -3.10 -8.41 -13.32
CA LYS A 115 -3.22 -8.16 -11.88
C LYS A 115 -2.35 -9.08 -11.02
N SER A 116 -1.97 -10.26 -11.51
CA SER A 116 -1.25 -11.28 -10.72
C SER A 116 0.16 -10.85 -10.26
N ILE A 117 0.74 -9.80 -10.85
CA ILE A 117 1.97 -9.18 -10.34
C ILE A 117 1.82 -8.78 -8.85
N ILE A 118 0.64 -8.32 -8.44
CA ILE A 118 0.36 -7.92 -7.07
C ILE A 118 0.45 -9.13 -6.12
N LEU A 119 -0.04 -10.31 -6.52
CA LEU A 119 0.07 -11.53 -5.71
C LEU A 119 1.53 -11.97 -5.53
N VAL A 120 2.34 -11.85 -6.59
CA VAL A 120 3.77 -12.13 -6.51
C VAL A 120 4.43 -11.23 -5.46
N PHE A 121 4.15 -9.92 -5.49
CA PHE A 121 4.74 -8.99 -4.54
C PHE A 121 4.14 -9.07 -3.12
N ILE A 122 2.89 -9.52 -2.96
CA ILE A 122 2.35 -9.92 -1.65
C ILE A 122 3.15 -11.09 -1.08
N ALA A 123 3.39 -12.15 -1.87
CA ALA A 123 4.17 -13.30 -1.43
C ALA A 123 5.62 -12.93 -1.10
N LEU A 124 6.24 -12.07 -1.92
CA LEU A 124 7.57 -11.53 -1.66
C LEU A 124 7.62 -10.67 -0.39
N THR A 125 6.57 -9.87 -0.13
CA THR A 125 6.44 -9.08 1.10
C THR A 125 6.34 -9.99 2.33
N VAL A 126 5.54 -11.06 2.28
CA VAL A 126 5.48 -12.07 3.36
C VAL A 126 6.85 -12.72 3.59
N ARG A 127 7.56 -13.07 2.52
CA ARG A 127 8.93 -13.60 2.62
C ARG A 127 9.89 -12.60 3.26
N ALA A 128 9.82 -11.33 2.88
CA ALA A 128 10.63 -10.26 3.46
C ALA A 128 10.31 -10.07 4.96
N LEU A 129 9.04 -10.14 5.35
CA LEU A 129 8.62 -10.12 6.76
C LEU A 129 9.23 -11.29 7.54
N TRP A 130 9.23 -12.51 7.00
CA TRP A 130 9.86 -13.65 7.67
C TRP A 130 11.38 -13.49 7.84
N LYS A 131 12.05 -12.96 6.81
CA LYS A 131 13.48 -12.67 6.83
C LYS A 131 13.81 -11.60 7.88
N LEU A 132 12.96 -10.57 8.01
CA LEU A 132 13.08 -9.57 9.06
C LEU A 132 12.83 -10.18 10.45
N CYS A 133 11.84 -11.07 10.60
CA CYS A 133 11.64 -11.79 11.85
C CYS A 133 12.88 -12.59 12.27
N ASP A 134 13.59 -13.22 11.33
CA ASP A 134 14.87 -13.89 11.64
C ASP A 134 15.96 -12.90 12.01
N THR A 135 16.12 -11.83 11.23
CA THR A 135 17.11 -10.78 11.51
C THR A 135 16.89 -10.16 12.89
N MET A 136 15.64 -9.97 13.29
CA MET A 136 15.24 -9.39 14.57
C MET A 136 15.19 -10.42 15.73
N GLU A 137 15.65 -11.65 15.52
CA GLU A 137 15.67 -12.72 16.54
C GLU A 137 14.27 -13.06 17.11
N MET A 138 13.23 -12.94 16.25
CA MET A 138 11.84 -13.22 16.57
C MET A 138 11.24 -14.33 15.70
N SER A 139 12.03 -15.35 15.32
CA SER A 139 11.61 -16.43 14.42
C SER A 139 10.31 -17.13 14.84
N GLY A 140 10.02 -17.21 16.15
CA GLY A 140 8.74 -17.72 16.68
C GLY A 140 7.51 -16.85 16.41
N GLN A 141 7.67 -15.66 15.81
CA GLN A 141 6.60 -14.71 15.48
C GLN A 141 6.30 -14.61 13.98
N LYS A 142 7.07 -15.30 13.12
CA LYS A 142 6.91 -15.27 11.65
C LYS A 142 5.46 -15.46 11.20
N LEU A 143 4.80 -16.47 11.76
CA LEU A 143 3.43 -16.81 11.39
C LEU A 143 2.43 -15.75 11.87
N LEU A 144 2.60 -15.20 13.08
CA LEU A 144 1.78 -14.11 13.56
C LEU A 144 1.92 -12.89 12.64
N VAL A 145 3.15 -12.45 12.37
CA VAL A 145 3.43 -11.27 11.52
C VAL A 145 2.85 -11.45 10.11
N ALA A 146 3.02 -12.63 9.51
CA ALA A 146 2.46 -12.92 8.19
C ALA A 146 0.92 -12.95 8.19
N LEU A 147 0.29 -13.54 9.21
CA LEU A 147 -1.16 -13.56 9.32
C LEU A 147 -1.74 -12.17 9.59
N LEU A 148 -1.08 -11.35 10.41
CA LEU A 148 -1.49 -9.96 10.62
C LEU A 148 -1.53 -9.18 9.31
N PHE A 149 -0.48 -9.32 8.50
CA PHE A 149 -0.43 -8.71 7.18
C PHE A 149 -1.56 -9.23 6.29
N LEU A 150 -1.62 -10.54 6.04
CA LEU A 150 -2.55 -11.16 5.08
C LEU A 150 -4.04 -11.03 5.46
N THR A 151 -4.36 -10.87 6.74
CA THR A 151 -5.75 -10.74 7.22
C THR A 151 -6.16 -9.29 7.49
N SER A 152 -5.31 -8.30 7.19
CA SER A 152 -5.65 -6.90 7.41
C SER A 152 -6.72 -6.41 6.41
N PRO A 153 -7.73 -5.65 6.87
CA PRO A 153 -8.67 -4.96 5.98
C PRO A 153 -7.98 -4.05 4.95
N ILE A 154 -6.78 -3.54 5.26
CA ILE A 154 -5.95 -2.78 4.31
C ILE A 154 -5.57 -3.66 3.11
N ILE A 155 -5.19 -4.92 3.31
CA ILE A 155 -4.83 -5.82 2.20
C ILE A 155 -6.06 -6.08 1.31
N ALA A 156 -7.23 -6.31 1.90
CA ALA A 156 -8.49 -6.42 1.15
C ALA A 156 -8.81 -5.17 0.34
N GLY A 157 -8.79 -3.98 0.96
CA GLY A 157 -9.10 -2.73 0.27
C GLY A 157 -8.06 -2.37 -0.80
N SER A 158 -6.79 -2.32 -0.43
CA SER A 158 -5.73 -1.84 -1.31
C SER A 158 -5.39 -2.82 -2.44
N ALA A 159 -5.19 -4.10 -2.14
CA ALA A 159 -4.71 -5.07 -3.13
C ALA A 159 -5.85 -5.82 -3.84
N ALA A 160 -6.88 -6.25 -3.11
CA ALA A 160 -7.97 -7.01 -3.72
C ALA A 160 -8.98 -6.08 -4.42
N VAL A 161 -9.60 -5.12 -3.72
CA VAL A 161 -10.61 -4.24 -4.30
C VAL A 161 -9.98 -3.24 -5.27
N ASN A 162 -9.05 -2.42 -4.77
CA ASN A 162 -8.51 -1.32 -5.56
C ASN A 162 -7.44 -1.77 -6.55
N SER A 163 -7.00 -3.03 -6.50
CA SER A 163 -6.06 -3.62 -7.47
C SER A 163 -4.69 -2.94 -7.53
N GLN A 164 -4.15 -2.49 -6.40
CA GLN A 164 -3.01 -1.57 -6.41
C GLN A 164 -1.68 -2.24 -6.17
N TYR A 165 -0.68 -1.78 -6.92
CA TYR A 165 0.66 -2.34 -6.97
C TYR A 165 1.65 -1.65 -6.01
N ASP A 166 1.18 -0.78 -5.12
CA ASP A 166 1.97 -0.17 -4.04
C ASP A 166 2.70 -1.19 -3.14
N VAL A 167 2.22 -2.44 -3.10
CA VAL A 167 2.90 -3.55 -2.41
C VAL A 167 4.30 -3.83 -2.97
N ILE A 168 4.59 -3.46 -4.22
CA ILE A 168 5.91 -3.55 -4.83
C ILE A 168 6.88 -2.63 -4.09
N THR A 169 6.49 -1.37 -3.84
CA THR A 169 7.27 -0.42 -3.04
C THR A 169 7.45 -0.94 -1.62
N ALA A 170 6.39 -1.45 -0.99
CA ALA A 170 6.45 -2.02 0.36
C ALA A 170 7.49 -3.15 0.46
N TYR A 171 7.53 -4.07 -0.52
CA TYR A 171 8.53 -5.13 -0.58
C TYR A 171 9.97 -4.60 -0.58
N PHE A 172 10.29 -3.65 -1.47
CA PHE A 172 11.64 -3.08 -1.53
C PHE A 172 12.00 -2.27 -0.28
N MET A 173 11.03 -1.61 0.36
CA MET A 173 11.24 -0.96 1.66
C MET A 173 11.60 -1.97 2.75
N LEU A 174 10.96 -3.14 2.80
CA LEU A 174 11.33 -4.20 3.75
C LEU A 174 12.71 -4.80 3.48
N GLU A 175 13.07 -5.03 2.22
CA GLU A 175 14.42 -5.49 1.87
C GLU A 175 15.48 -4.43 2.21
N ALA A 176 15.18 -3.15 2.00
CA ALA A 176 16.01 -2.03 2.45
C ALA A 176 16.21 -2.07 3.97
N LEU A 177 15.13 -2.18 4.74
CA LEU A 177 15.21 -2.30 6.20
C LEU A 177 16.05 -3.51 6.61
N ASN A 178 15.85 -4.66 5.97
CA ASN A 178 16.62 -5.86 6.29
C ASN A 178 18.11 -5.66 6.02
N CYS A 179 18.48 -5.00 4.91
CA CYS A 179 19.87 -4.62 4.65
C CYS A 179 20.41 -3.64 5.70
N PHE A 180 19.61 -2.65 6.09
CA PHE A 180 19.95 -1.67 7.11
C PHE A 180 20.25 -2.34 8.47
N LEU A 181 19.35 -3.20 8.94
CA LEU A 181 19.51 -3.95 10.20
C LEU A 181 20.74 -4.87 10.21
N ASN A 182 21.17 -5.34 9.04
CA ASN A 182 22.36 -6.18 8.85
C ASN A 182 23.63 -5.36 8.52
N GLY A 183 23.59 -4.02 8.59
CA GLY A 183 24.74 -3.15 8.27
C GLY A 183 25.15 -3.14 6.79
N LYS A 184 24.33 -3.68 5.89
CA LYS A 184 24.61 -3.80 4.44
C LYS A 184 24.24 -2.51 3.71
N LYS A 185 25.08 -1.48 3.86
CA LYS A 185 24.85 -0.10 3.35
C LYS A 185 24.51 -0.02 1.86
N LYS A 186 25.25 -0.73 1.00
CA LYS A 186 24.97 -0.76 -0.46
C LYS A 186 23.61 -1.38 -0.78
N GLY A 187 23.26 -2.47 -0.08
CA GLY A 187 21.97 -3.12 -0.22
C GLY A 187 20.81 -2.25 0.27
N PHE A 188 21.00 -1.49 1.35
CA PHE A 188 20.02 -0.51 1.83
C PHE A 188 19.77 0.57 0.77
N ALA A 189 20.83 1.24 0.28
CA ALA A 189 20.70 2.30 -0.71
C ALA A 189 20.09 1.79 -2.04
N GLY A 190 20.51 0.61 -2.52
CA GLY A 190 19.97 0.02 -3.74
C GLY A 190 18.48 -0.33 -3.66
N ASN A 191 18.03 -0.91 -2.54
CA ASN A 191 16.61 -1.21 -2.35
C ASN A 191 15.76 0.05 -2.16
N ILE A 192 16.26 1.08 -1.46
CA ILE A 192 15.58 2.38 -1.38
C ILE A 192 15.48 3.00 -2.79
N LEU A 193 16.55 2.98 -3.58
CA LEU A 193 16.51 3.47 -4.95
C LEU A 193 15.43 2.76 -5.77
N LEU A 194 15.41 1.42 -5.77
CA LEU A 194 14.37 0.65 -6.48
C LEU A 194 12.96 1.02 -6.00
N ALA A 195 12.75 1.12 -4.70
CA ALA A 195 11.48 1.54 -4.13
C ALA A 195 11.07 2.95 -4.58
N THR A 196 12.01 3.91 -4.56
CA THR A 196 11.81 5.30 -4.97
C THR A 196 11.51 5.43 -6.46
N LEU A 197 12.15 4.63 -7.32
CA LEU A 197 11.90 4.61 -8.77
C LEU A 197 10.50 4.08 -9.12
N ILE A 198 9.91 3.26 -8.25
CA ILE A 198 8.51 2.82 -8.37
C ILE A 198 7.57 3.86 -7.76
N LYS A 199 7.90 4.32 -6.54
CA LYS A 199 7.11 5.30 -5.80
C LYS A 199 7.97 6.10 -4.81
N PRO A 200 7.97 7.43 -4.88
CA PRO A 200 8.86 8.26 -4.07
C PRO A 200 8.56 8.23 -2.56
N PHE A 201 7.44 7.65 -2.13
CA PHE A 201 7.09 7.49 -0.71
C PHE A 201 8.13 6.69 0.11
N ALA A 202 8.95 5.86 -0.54
CA ALA A 202 10.08 5.21 0.12
C ALA A 202 11.11 6.19 0.71
N LEU A 203 11.16 7.44 0.20
CA LEU A 203 12.03 8.48 0.73
C LEU A 203 11.64 8.88 2.16
N PHE A 204 10.36 8.75 2.54
CA PHE A 204 9.91 9.01 3.90
C PHE A 204 10.62 8.09 4.90
N MET A 205 10.85 6.83 4.56
CA MET A 205 11.61 5.89 5.39
C MET A 205 13.13 6.13 5.29
N PHE A 206 13.64 6.45 4.10
CA PHE A 206 15.08 6.64 3.88
C PHE A 206 15.68 7.73 4.75
N VAL A 207 15.10 8.94 4.73
CA VAL A 207 15.64 10.13 5.41
C VAL A 207 15.83 9.93 6.92
N PRO A 208 14.82 9.51 7.71
CA PRO A 208 14.99 9.35 9.15
C PRO A 208 15.91 8.17 9.50
N LEU A 209 15.93 7.08 8.72
CA LEU A 209 16.85 5.97 8.98
C LEU A 209 18.32 6.33 8.74
N ILE A 210 18.61 7.12 7.70
CA ILE A 210 19.98 7.56 7.46
C ILE A 210 20.44 8.56 8.51
N LEU A 211 19.58 9.51 8.90
CA LEU A 211 19.88 10.45 9.99
C LEU A 211 20.05 9.72 11.32
N TYR A 212 19.30 8.64 11.54
CA TYR A 212 19.46 7.79 12.71
C TYR A 212 20.82 7.07 12.74
N ALA A 213 21.26 6.52 11.60
CA ALA A 213 22.48 5.70 11.53
C ALA A 213 23.78 6.45 11.28
N GLU A 214 23.75 7.60 10.59
CA GLU A 214 24.93 8.34 10.18
C GLU A 214 24.82 9.79 10.64
N LYS A 215 25.88 10.31 11.27
CA LYS A 215 25.95 11.68 11.78
C LYS A 215 26.91 12.55 10.99
N ASN A 216 27.75 11.95 10.14
CA ASN A 216 28.59 12.70 9.23
C ASN A 216 27.74 13.25 8.07
N VAL A 217 27.57 14.57 8.05
CA VAL A 217 26.74 15.28 7.06
C VAL A 217 27.17 15.04 5.61
N ILE A 218 28.47 14.86 5.36
CA ILE A 218 28.99 14.57 4.01
C ILE A 218 28.53 13.18 3.56
N LYS A 219 28.64 12.18 4.44
CA LYS A 219 28.17 10.81 4.13
C LYS A 219 26.66 10.77 3.92
N ILE A 220 25.88 11.48 4.75
CA ILE A 220 24.43 11.62 4.55
C ILE A 220 24.14 12.21 3.16
N GLY A 221 24.85 13.27 2.79
CA GLY A 221 24.75 13.89 1.46
C GLY A 221 25.07 12.92 0.32
N LEU A 222 26.15 12.13 0.44
CA LEU A 222 26.54 11.14 -0.57
C LEU A 222 25.49 10.04 -0.74
N TYR A 223 24.95 9.47 0.35
CA TYR A 223 23.86 8.49 0.25
C TYR A 223 22.60 9.08 -0.38
N THR A 224 22.27 10.31 -0.02
CA THR A 224 21.12 11.04 -0.58
C THR A 224 21.31 11.22 -2.08
N LEU A 225 22.51 11.60 -2.51
CA LEU A 225 22.87 11.70 -3.93
C LEU A 225 22.79 10.34 -4.63
N CYS A 226 23.28 9.26 -4.03
CA CYS A 226 23.20 7.92 -4.62
C CYS A 226 21.76 7.44 -4.87
N VAL A 227 20.80 7.87 -4.05
CA VAL A 227 19.38 7.52 -4.22
C VAL A 227 18.67 8.50 -5.17
N LEU A 228 18.87 9.82 -4.98
CA LEU A 228 18.13 10.83 -5.73
C LEU A 228 18.69 11.08 -7.12
N ALA A 229 20.01 10.96 -7.34
CA ALA A 229 20.60 11.27 -8.65
C ALA A 229 20.11 10.32 -9.76
N PRO A 230 20.03 8.98 -9.58
CA PRO A 230 19.46 8.12 -10.61
C PRO A 230 17.97 8.39 -10.84
N TYR A 231 17.20 8.63 -9.77
CA TYR A 231 15.78 8.99 -9.85
C TYR A 231 15.55 10.27 -10.66
N LEU A 232 16.30 11.33 -10.37
CA LEU A 232 16.25 12.58 -11.14
C LEU A 232 16.84 12.43 -12.54
N GLY A 233 17.86 11.58 -12.71
CA GLY A 233 18.47 11.27 -13.99
C GLY A 233 17.47 10.70 -14.99
N PHE A 234 16.61 9.76 -14.57
CA PHE A 234 15.53 9.25 -15.42
C PHE A 234 14.56 10.36 -15.86
N LYS A 235 14.21 11.30 -14.96
CA LYS A 235 13.34 12.43 -15.28
C LYS A 235 13.95 13.43 -16.27
N ILE A 236 15.28 13.53 -16.30
CA ILE A 236 16.00 14.41 -17.24
C ILE A 236 16.16 13.72 -18.59
N ILE A 237 16.55 12.44 -18.60
CA ILE A 237 16.84 11.69 -19.83
C ILE A 237 15.53 11.35 -20.58
N ILE A 238 14.47 11.01 -19.84
CA ILE A 238 13.16 10.65 -20.38
C ILE A 238 12.14 11.63 -19.77
N PRO A 239 12.07 12.86 -20.30
CA PRO A 239 11.28 13.93 -19.69
C PRO A 239 9.78 13.63 -19.79
N ASN A 240 9.08 13.88 -18.70
CA ASN A 240 7.64 13.78 -18.64
C ASN A 240 7.02 15.19 -18.73
N ASN A 241 6.75 15.64 -19.96
CA ASN A 241 6.19 16.97 -20.23
C ASN A 241 4.72 17.12 -19.79
N THR A 242 4.03 16.04 -19.42
CA THR A 242 2.69 16.13 -18.82
C THR A 242 2.71 16.56 -17.35
N GLN A 243 3.89 16.75 -16.73
CA GLN A 243 4.02 17.09 -15.30
C GLN A 243 3.77 18.56 -14.92
N LEU A 244 3.68 19.49 -15.87
CA LEU A 244 3.43 20.91 -15.57
C LEU A 244 2.07 21.15 -14.87
N THR A 245 1.09 20.25 -15.06
CA THR A 245 -0.20 20.25 -14.34
C THR A 245 -0.14 19.55 -12.97
N THR A 246 0.93 18.82 -12.66
CA THR A 246 1.00 17.90 -11.50
C THR A 246 1.50 18.56 -10.21
N PHE A 247 2.20 19.70 -10.29
CA PHE A 247 2.73 20.36 -9.07
C PHE A 247 1.60 20.85 -8.15
N GLY A 248 0.52 21.39 -8.72
CA GLY A 248 -0.69 21.75 -7.99
C GLY A 248 -1.33 20.53 -7.31
N THR A 249 -1.40 19.40 -8.01
CA THR A 249 -1.91 18.13 -7.47
C THR A 249 -1.06 17.61 -6.32
N VAL A 250 0.27 17.71 -6.38
CA VAL A 250 1.15 17.31 -5.26
C VAL A 250 0.92 18.18 -4.03
N LEU A 251 0.70 19.49 -4.20
CA LEU A 251 0.41 20.39 -3.08
C LEU A 251 -0.91 20.06 -2.38
N THR A 252 -1.89 19.46 -3.07
CA THR A 252 -3.14 19.00 -2.44
C THR A 252 -2.94 17.92 -1.38
N LEU A 253 -1.85 17.13 -1.48
CA LEU A 253 -1.50 16.13 -0.48
C LEU A 253 -1.23 16.78 0.88
N PHE A 254 -0.65 17.98 0.87
CA PHE A 254 -0.21 18.73 2.05
C PHE A 254 -1.21 19.83 2.45
N LYS A 255 -2.50 19.63 2.19
CA LYS A 255 -3.57 20.62 2.44
C LYS A 255 -3.77 20.98 3.92
N ASN A 256 -3.40 20.10 4.84
CA ASN A 256 -3.53 20.35 6.28
C ASN A 256 -2.42 21.30 6.75
N LYS A 257 -2.80 22.54 7.04
CA LYS A 257 -1.89 23.63 7.35
C LYS A 257 -2.18 24.24 8.72
N VAL A 258 -1.16 24.81 9.32
CA VAL A 258 -1.26 25.65 10.53
C VAL A 258 -0.76 27.06 10.21
N ASN A 259 -1.42 28.06 10.80
CA ASN A 259 -0.99 29.44 10.71
C ASN A 259 0.01 29.73 11.82
N ILE A 260 1.26 30.01 11.45
CA ILE A 260 2.30 30.46 12.38
C ILE A 260 2.76 31.83 11.92
N SER A 261 2.51 32.85 12.74
CA SER A 261 2.67 34.25 12.36
C SER A 261 1.81 34.57 11.11
N SER A 262 2.40 35.07 10.03
CA SER A 262 1.75 35.41 8.76
C SER A 262 1.89 34.36 7.65
N ILE A 263 2.39 33.16 7.97
CA ILE A 263 2.68 32.11 6.97
C ILE A 263 1.86 30.85 7.26
N GLU A 264 1.28 30.28 6.21
CA GLU A 264 0.68 28.95 6.25
C GLU A 264 1.76 27.87 6.05
N ILE A 265 1.89 26.96 7.02
CA ILE A 265 2.87 25.88 6.93
C ILE A 265 2.14 24.53 6.98
N PRO A 266 2.34 23.63 6.00
CA PRO A 266 1.79 22.29 6.08
C PRO A 266 2.29 21.54 7.32
N VAL A 267 1.36 21.03 8.12
CA VAL A 267 1.66 20.36 9.41
C VAL A 267 2.58 19.16 9.21
N PHE A 268 2.41 18.46 8.08
CA PHE A 268 3.28 17.35 7.67
C PHE A 268 4.78 17.72 7.68
N PHE A 269 5.16 18.88 7.13
CA PHE A 269 6.57 19.27 7.07
C PHE A 269 7.13 19.62 8.45
N LEU A 270 6.35 20.31 9.28
CA LEU A 270 6.75 20.63 10.65
C LEU A 270 7.04 19.37 11.46
N VAL A 271 6.11 18.41 11.44
CA VAL A 271 6.24 17.14 12.18
C VAL A 271 7.37 16.29 11.60
N SER A 272 7.50 16.23 10.27
CA SER A 272 8.58 15.48 9.61
C SER A 272 9.96 16.04 9.94
N PHE A 273 10.15 17.36 9.86
CA PHE A 273 11.44 17.98 10.18
C PHE A 273 11.80 17.81 11.65
N LEU A 274 10.85 17.98 12.57
CA LEU A 274 11.07 17.69 13.98
C LEU A 274 11.49 16.23 14.18
N PHE A 275 10.78 15.29 13.54
CA PHE A 275 11.10 13.88 13.61
C PHE A 275 12.50 13.56 13.04
N TRP A 276 12.90 14.21 11.94
CA TRP A 276 14.23 14.06 11.35
C TRP A 276 15.33 14.58 12.27
N ILE A 277 15.12 15.75 12.90
CA ILE A 277 16.05 16.31 13.90
C ILE A 277 16.19 15.35 15.08
N ILE A 278 15.07 14.81 15.59
CA ILE A 278 15.09 13.80 16.66
C ILE A 278 15.90 12.58 16.22
N CYS A 279 15.68 12.03 15.03
CA CYS A 279 16.45 10.90 14.50
C CYS A 279 17.95 11.22 14.40
N TYR A 280 18.30 12.43 13.95
CA TYR A 280 19.69 12.88 13.88
C TYR A 280 20.34 13.02 15.26
N MET A 281 19.62 13.52 16.26
CA MET A 281 20.14 13.64 17.64
C MET A 281 20.23 12.30 18.37
N TYR A 282 19.36 11.35 18.03
CA TYR A 282 19.26 10.09 18.75
C TYR A 282 20.47 9.17 18.48
N GLN A 283 21.06 8.64 19.55
CA GLN A 283 22.16 7.66 19.46
C GLN A 283 21.60 6.24 19.27
N MET A 284 22.26 5.47 18.42
CA MET A 284 21.92 4.06 18.24
C MET A 284 22.19 3.31 19.56
N PRO A 285 21.21 2.53 20.07
CA PRO A 285 21.42 1.76 21.28
C PRO A 285 22.41 0.62 21.02
N ASP A 286 23.22 0.32 22.03
CA ASP A 286 24.15 -0.82 22.00
C ASP A 286 23.40 -2.16 22.05
N ASP A 287 22.24 -2.19 22.71
CA ASP A 287 21.37 -3.36 22.71
C ASP A 287 20.78 -3.61 21.31
N LYS A 288 21.13 -4.76 20.75
CA LYS A 288 20.76 -5.15 19.39
C LYS A 288 19.25 -5.25 19.20
N LYS A 289 18.50 -5.75 20.20
CA LYS A 289 17.04 -5.90 20.11
C LYS A 289 16.34 -4.54 20.14
N GLU A 290 16.80 -3.64 21.01
CA GLU A 290 16.38 -2.24 21.06
C GLU A 290 16.66 -1.53 19.73
N PHE A 291 17.84 -1.71 19.14
CA PHE A 291 18.21 -1.16 17.84
C PHE A 291 17.25 -1.63 16.74
N TYR A 292 16.98 -2.93 16.68
CA TYR A 292 16.06 -3.52 15.71
C TYR A 292 14.65 -2.97 15.85
N ARG A 293 14.13 -2.96 17.08
CA ARG A 293 12.80 -2.44 17.38
C ARG A 293 12.68 -0.96 17.01
N LYS A 294 13.66 -0.13 17.38
CA LYS A 294 13.67 1.31 17.08
C LYS A 294 13.76 1.59 15.59
N SER A 295 14.53 0.80 14.84
CA SER A 295 14.63 0.95 13.39
C SER A 295 13.30 0.67 12.67
N VAL A 296 12.56 -0.37 13.10
CA VAL A 296 11.19 -0.62 12.62
C VAL A 296 10.26 0.51 13.04
N LEU A 297 10.34 0.98 14.29
CA LEU A 297 9.52 2.09 14.79
C LEU A 297 9.74 3.37 14.00
N ILE A 298 10.99 3.72 13.69
CA ILE A 298 11.34 4.89 12.88
C ILE A 298 10.73 4.77 11.48
N SER A 299 10.83 3.58 10.87
CA SER A 299 10.25 3.30 9.55
C SER A 299 8.72 3.45 9.60
N TYR A 300 8.06 2.90 10.63
CA TYR A 300 6.63 3.06 10.84
C TYR A 300 6.23 4.53 11.04
N LEU A 301 6.89 5.25 11.95
CA LEU A 301 6.61 6.65 12.26
C LEU A 301 6.71 7.54 11.03
N SER A 302 7.72 7.32 10.19
CA SER A 302 7.89 8.11 8.97
C SER A 302 6.70 8.03 8.00
N LEU A 303 6.09 6.84 7.90
CA LEU A 303 4.92 6.62 7.05
C LEU A 303 3.65 7.05 7.77
N ALA A 304 3.56 6.82 9.08
CA ALA A 304 2.41 7.23 9.89
C ALA A 304 2.23 8.75 9.87
N ILE A 305 3.32 9.53 9.95
CA ILE A 305 3.29 11.00 9.81
C ILE A 305 2.62 11.40 8.49
N PHE A 306 2.93 10.72 7.39
CA PHE A 306 2.29 10.96 6.10
C PHE A 306 0.79 10.62 6.13
N PHE A 307 0.42 9.39 6.51
CA PHE A 307 -0.98 8.94 6.49
C PHE A 307 -1.90 9.64 7.50
N LEU A 308 -1.35 10.17 8.59
CA LEU A 308 -2.12 10.89 9.61
C LEU A 308 -2.32 12.37 9.27
N LEU A 309 -1.40 12.97 8.49
CA LEU A 309 -1.37 14.42 8.28
C LEU A 309 -1.60 14.84 6.82
N CYS A 310 -1.58 13.92 5.86
CA CYS A 310 -1.75 14.21 4.45
C CYS A 310 -3.04 13.59 3.90
N ALA A 311 -3.60 14.22 2.85
CA ALA A 311 -4.57 13.54 2.01
C ALA A 311 -3.89 12.36 1.32
N SER A 312 -4.48 11.16 1.41
CA SER A 312 -3.90 9.94 0.88
C SER A 312 -4.96 9.11 0.17
N ASN A 313 -4.51 8.31 -0.80
CA ASN A 313 -5.37 7.38 -1.51
C ASN A 313 -5.46 6.02 -0.77
N PRO A 314 -6.57 5.27 -0.93
CA PRO A 314 -6.92 4.12 -0.11
C PRO A 314 -5.96 2.95 -0.21
N TYR A 315 -5.15 2.97 -1.24
CA TYR A 315 -4.24 1.90 -1.58
C TYR A 315 -2.78 2.16 -1.18
N TRP A 316 -2.42 3.40 -0.85
CA TRP A 316 -1.05 3.73 -0.44
C TRP A 316 -0.75 3.19 0.97
N VAL A 317 -1.75 3.10 1.84
CA VAL A 317 -1.59 2.69 3.24
C VAL A 317 -1.05 1.26 3.40
N ILE A 318 -1.10 0.43 2.34
CA ILE A 318 -0.45 -0.88 2.32
C ILE A 318 1.06 -0.83 2.61
N MET A 319 1.73 0.31 2.37
CA MET A 319 3.15 0.49 2.70
C MET A 319 3.40 0.63 4.20
N LEU A 320 2.42 1.13 4.97
CA LEU A 320 2.51 1.30 6.43
C LEU A 320 2.38 -0.04 7.17
N LEU A 321 1.47 -0.89 6.69
CA LEU A 321 1.02 -2.11 7.36
C LEU A 321 2.14 -3.10 7.75
N PRO A 322 3.14 -3.40 6.88
CA PRO A 322 4.22 -4.32 7.23
C PRO A 322 4.97 -3.92 8.51
N PHE A 323 5.20 -2.63 8.72
CA PHE A 323 5.92 -2.13 9.89
C PHE A 323 5.07 -2.22 11.16
N GLN A 324 3.75 -2.01 11.07
CA GLN A 324 2.83 -2.28 12.18
C GLN A 324 2.85 -3.75 12.58
N CYS A 325 2.81 -4.66 11.60
CA CYS A 325 2.87 -6.10 11.84
C CYS A 325 4.17 -6.51 12.53
N LEU A 326 5.31 -5.95 12.10
CA LEU A 326 6.61 -6.19 12.72
C LEU A 326 6.68 -5.65 14.15
N LEU A 327 6.12 -4.46 14.42
CA LEU A 327 6.08 -3.89 15.78
C LEU A 327 5.23 -4.74 16.73
N ILE A 328 4.07 -5.22 16.28
CA ILE A 328 3.24 -6.16 17.07
C ILE A 328 4.02 -7.44 17.38
N GLY A 329 4.76 -7.98 16.41
CA GLY A 329 5.61 -9.15 16.60
C GLY A 329 6.81 -8.90 17.53
N ALA A 330 7.42 -7.71 17.43
CA ALA A 330 8.57 -7.30 18.23
C ALA A 330 8.22 -7.08 19.70
N TYR A 331 7.05 -6.48 19.94
CA TYR A 331 6.68 -5.98 21.25
C TYR A 331 5.52 -6.76 21.85
N LYS A 332 5.83 -8.00 22.25
CA LYS A 332 4.86 -8.97 22.76
C LYS A 332 4.03 -8.47 23.94
N LYS A 333 4.61 -7.60 24.77
CA LYS A 333 3.94 -7.02 25.93
C LYS A 333 2.60 -6.39 25.57
N TYR A 334 2.47 -5.76 24.41
CA TYR A 334 1.22 -5.13 23.97
C TYR A 334 0.66 -5.74 22.68
N ALA A 335 1.05 -6.97 22.33
CA ALA A 335 0.69 -7.55 21.04
C ALA A 335 -0.83 -7.62 20.84
N PHE A 336 -1.60 -8.10 21.82
CA PHE A 336 -3.05 -8.18 21.70
C PHE A 336 -3.71 -6.82 21.49
N LEU A 337 -3.30 -5.81 22.26
CA LEU A 337 -3.79 -4.44 22.10
C LEU A 337 -3.38 -3.84 20.75
N GLY A 338 -2.15 -4.08 20.31
CA GLY A 338 -1.66 -3.68 18.99
C GLY A 338 -2.48 -4.27 17.85
N VAL A 339 -2.88 -5.54 17.95
CA VAL A 339 -3.79 -6.16 16.97
C VAL A 339 -5.16 -5.50 16.98
N ILE A 340 -5.73 -5.18 18.16
CA ILE A 340 -7.02 -4.49 18.24
C ILE A 340 -6.93 -3.11 17.58
N LEU A 341 -5.91 -2.32 17.94
CA LEU A 341 -5.71 -0.96 17.42
C LEU A 341 -5.50 -0.95 15.91
N GLU A 342 -4.67 -1.85 15.37
CA GLU A 342 -4.48 -1.92 13.92
C GLU A 342 -5.71 -2.48 13.20
N THR A 343 -6.45 -3.44 13.77
CA THR A 343 -7.71 -3.92 13.18
C THR A 343 -8.76 -2.81 13.11
N ALA A 344 -9.00 -2.15 14.24
CA ALA A 344 -9.99 -1.07 14.37
C ALA A 344 -9.60 0.13 13.52
N GLY A 345 -8.32 0.54 13.58
CA GLY A 345 -7.81 1.62 12.73
C GLY A 345 -7.95 1.31 11.24
N SER A 346 -7.61 0.09 10.82
CA SER A 346 -7.73 -0.32 9.41
C SER A 346 -9.16 -0.28 8.90
N ILE A 347 -10.12 -0.82 9.65
CA ILE A 347 -11.52 -0.83 9.19
C ILE A 347 -12.10 0.58 9.17
N CYS A 348 -11.77 1.43 10.15
CA CYS A 348 -12.20 2.82 10.18
C CYS A 348 -11.61 3.61 9.01
N LEU A 349 -10.33 3.40 8.69
CA LEU A 349 -9.70 4.06 7.55
C LEU A 349 -10.31 3.63 6.22
N ILE A 350 -10.58 2.32 6.03
CA ILE A 350 -11.28 1.85 4.82
C ILE A 350 -12.68 2.45 4.74
N GLY A 351 -13.44 2.47 5.84
CA GLY A 351 -14.77 3.08 5.87
C GLY A 351 -14.74 4.57 5.51
N HIS A 352 -13.76 5.32 6.01
CA HIS A 352 -13.51 6.70 5.61
C HIS A 352 -13.29 6.82 4.09
N TYR A 353 -12.46 5.96 3.50
CA TYR A 353 -12.21 5.99 2.06
C TYR A 353 -13.41 5.58 1.21
N VAL A 354 -14.27 4.68 1.68
CA VAL A 354 -15.52 4.35 0.98
C VAL A 354 -16.41 5.58 0.86
N ILE A 355 -16.37 6.49 1.85
CA ILE A 355 -17.16 7.73 1.83
C ILE A 355 -16.48 8.83 1.01
N GLU A 356 -15.20 9.08 1.22
CA GLU A 356 -14.49 10.21 0.57
C GLU A 356 -14.08 9.92 -0.87
N LEU A 357 -13.83 8.65 -1.20
CA LEU A 357 -13.30 8.21 -2.50
C LEU A 357 -14.16 7.05 -3.05
N PRO A 358 -15.47 7.25 -3.20
CA PRO A 358 -16.43 6.18 -3.51
C PRO A 358 -16.16 5.50 -4.85
N TRP A 359 -15.54 6.19 -5.81
CA TRP A 359 -15.14 5.64 -7.11
C TRP A 359 -14.08 4.53 -7.01
N CYS A 360 -13.40 4.38 -5.86
CA CYS A 360 -12.52 3.23 -5.62
C CYS A 360 -13.31 1.96 -5.24
N PHE A 361 -14.59 2.10 -4.89
CA PHE A 361 -15.46 1.05 -4.34
C PHE A 361 -16.82 0.99 -5.06
N ASP A 362 -16.90 1.51 -6.29
CA ASP A 362 -18.14 1.56 -7.08
C ASP A 362 -18.40 0.25 -7.85
N VAL A 363 -19.53 0.18 -8.55
CA VAL A 363 -19.90 -0.97 -9.39
C VAL A 363 -19.01 -1.11 -10.62
N LYS A 364 -18.31 -0.04 -11.03
CA LYS A 364 -17.55 0.03 -12.28
C LYS A 364 -16.40 -0.95 -12.28
N ILE A 365 -15.72 -1.10 -11.14
CA ILE A 365 -14.57 -2.00 -10.98
C ILE A 365 -14.93 -3.49 -11.16
N LEU A 366 -16.22 -3.89 -11.16
CA LEU A 366 -16.65 -5.27 -11.41
C LEU A 366 -17.02 -5.56 -12.86
N ARG A 367 -17.29 -4.53 -13.69
CA ARG A 367 -17.93 -4.70 -15.01
C ARG A 367 -17.11 -5.53 -15.99
N SER A 368 -15.79 -5.55 -15.85
CA SER A 368 -14.86 -6.32 -16.71
C SER A 368 -14.40 -7.64 -16.06
N SER A 369 -14.98 -8.05 -14.93
CA SER A 369 -14.61 -9.27 -14.22
C SER A 369 -15.55 -10.44 -14.52
N PHE A 370 -15.23 -11.61 -13.98
CA PHE A 370 -16.13 -12.77 -14.06
C PHE A 370 -17.45 -12.54 -13.28
N PHE A 371 -17.51 -11.59 -12.34
CA PHE A 371 -18.75 -11.29 -11.64
C PHE A 371 -19.82 -10.73 -12.57
N ALA A 372 -19.44 -9.87 -13.52
CA ALA A 372 -20.36 -9.40 -14.56
C ALA A 372 -20.91 -10.54 -15.43
N LYS A 373 -20.12 -11.61 -15.63
CA LYS A 373 -20.57 -12.82 -16.35
C LYS A 373 -21.54 -13.67 -15.53
N LEU A 374 -21.39 -13.68 -14.21
CA LEU A 374 -22.23 -14.48 -13.29
C LEU A 374 -23.55 -13.78 -12.94
N PHE A 375 -23.51 -12.47 -12.71
CA PHE A 375 -24.65 -11.68 -12.22
C PHE A 375 -25.29 -10.78 -13.29
N GLY A 376 -24.74 -10.79 -14.51
CA GLY A 376 -25.17 -9.93 -15.60
C GLY A 376 -24.43 -8.59 -15.60
N LEU A 377 -24.23 -8.03 -16.80
CA LEU A 377 -23.58 -6.74 -16.98
C LEU A 377 -24.56 -5.62 -16.57
N ARG A 378 -24.23 -4.90 -15.49
CA ARG A 378 -24.96 -3.70 -15.03
C ARG A 378 -24.86 -2.52 -16.04
N ALA A 379 -25.55 -1.42 -15.79
CA ALA A 379 -25.38 -0.16 -16.53
C ALA A 379 -24.00 0.47 -16.22
N ASP A 380 -23.44 1.24 -17.15
CA ASP A 380 -22.17 1.97 -16.93
C ASP A 380 -22.42 3.19 -16.05
N THR A 381 -22.48 2.93 -14.75
CA THR A 381 -22.69 3.93 -13.70
C THR A 381 -21.52 3.90 -12.73
N THR A 382 -21.40 4.97 -11.95
CA THR A 382 -20.48 5.05 -10.79
C THR A 382 -21.23 4.77 -9.49
N ASP A 383 -22.34 4.02 -9.57
CA ASP A 383 -23.15 3.69 -8.41
C ASP A 383 -22.31 2.94 -7.40
N ASN A 384 -22.52 3.24 -6.13
CA ASN A 384 -21.78 2.65 -5.03
C ASN A 384 -22.71 2.43 -3.83
N VAL A 385 -22.16 1.89 -2.74
CA VAL A 385 -22.96 1.57 -1.55
C VAL A 385 -23.61 2.82 -0.93
N LEU A 386 -23.07 4.02 -1.14
CA LEU A 386 -23.67 5.24 -0.62
C LEU A 386 -24.98 5.58 -1.33
N ASP A 387 -25.14 5.25 -2.61
CA ASP A 387 -26.39 5.45 -3.34
C ASP A 387 -27.51 4.54 -2.80
N LEU A 388 -27.15 3.31 -2.42
CA LEU A 388 -28.06 2.41 -1.70
C LEU A 388 -28.46 3.00 -0.33
N VAL A 389 -27.50 3.59 0.39
CA VAL A 389 -27.78 4.26 1.67
C VAL A 389 -28.72 5.47 1.46
N HIS A 390 -28.49 6.27 0.42
CA HIS A 390 -29.36 7.41 0.08
C HIS A 390 -30.81 6.95 -0.17
N ASN A 391 -30.99 5.86 -0.92
CA ASN A 391 -32.31 5.30 -1.22
C ASN A 391 -33.02 4.72 0.01
N ILE A 392 -32.28 4.18 0.98
CA ILE A 392 -32.85 3.63 2.23
C ILE A 392 -33.13 4.74 3.25
N SER A 393 -32.22 5.70 3.38
CA SER A 393 -32.30 6.79 4.35
C SER A 393 -31.46 7.99 3.91
N GLU A 394 -32.12 8.98 3.32
CA GLU A 394 -31.52 10.27 2.94
C GLU A 394 -30.83 10.94 4.14
N GLY A 395 -31.45 10.93 5.32
CA GLY A 395 -30.85 11.50 6.53
C GLY A 395 -29.55 10.81 6.98
N LEU A 396 -29.40 9.50 6.76
CA LEU A 396 -28.13 8.80 7.04
C LEU A 396 -27.06 9.16 6.01
N TYR A 397 -27.46 9.29 4.74
CA TYR A 397 -26.57 9.73 3.67
C TYR A 397 -26.06 11.17 3.85
N ASP A 398 -26.89 12.07 4.36
CA ASP A 398 -26.52 13.45 4.68
C ASP A 398 -25.54 13.53 5.86
N MET A 399 -25.52 12.52 6.73
CA MET A 399 -24.55 12.41 7.81
C MET A 399 -23.21 11.80 7.38
N ARG A 400 -23.03 11.40 6.11
CA ARG A 400 -21.83 10.68 5.66
C ARG A 400 -20.53 11.44 5.91
N ASP A 401 -20.49 12.75 5.67
CA ASP A 401 -19.27 13.55 5.83
C ASP A 401 -18.85 13.63 7.31
N ARG A 402 -19.84 13.72 8.21
CA ARG A 402 -19.60 13.67 9.66
C ARG A 402 -19.16 12.27 10.09
N GLY A 403 -19.77 11.24 9.52
CA GLY A 403 -19.38 9.84 9.72
C GLY A 403 -17.94 9.57 9.27
N SER A 404 -17.56 10.07 8.10
CA SER A 404 -16.20 10.02 7.55
C SER A 404 -15.19 10.68 8.49
N GLY A 405 -15.49 11.88 8.99
CA GLY A 405 -14.66 12.55 10.00
C GLY A 405 -14.50 11.74 11.30
N PHE A 406 -15.57 11.12 11.78
CA PHE A 406 -15.53 10.25 12.96
C PHE A 406 -14.68 8.99 12.73
N LEU A 407 -14.85 8.33 11.58
CA LEU A 407 -14.07 7.15 11.20
C LEU A 407 -12.58 7.49 11.08
N PHE A 408 -12.23 8.59 10.40
CA PHE A 408 -10.85 9.04 10.33
C PHE A 408 -10.29 9.40 11.72
N GLY A 409 -11.09 10.06 12.57
CA GLY A 409 -10.73 10.36 13.96
C GLY A 409 -10.40 9.10 14.77
N LEU A 410 -11.19 8.03 14.64
CA LEU A 410 -10.91 6.75 15.29
C LEU A 410 -9.62 6.11 14.77
N PHE A 411 -9.38 6.13 13.45
CA PHE A 411 -8.11 5.68 12.87
C PHE A 411 -6.93 6.49 13.41
N PHE A 412 -7.08 7.82 13.48
CA PHE A 412 -6.06 8.73 13.96
C PHE A 412 -5.72 8.45 15.43
N THR A 413 -6.72 8.36 16.31
CA THR A 413 -6.53 8.05 17.72
C THR A 413 -5.96 6.65 17.93
N ALA A 414 -6.43 5.63 17.18
CA ALA A 414 -5.88 4.28 17.25
C ALA A 414 -4.40 4.24 16.85
N SER A 415 -4.02 5.01 15.83
CA SER A 415 -2.64 5.13 15.38
C SER A 415 -1.76 5.86 16.41
N LEU A 416 -2.26 6.91 17.05
CA LEU A 416 -1.56 7.59 18.15
C LEU A 416 -1.38 6.69 19.37
N ALA A 417 -2.40 5.94 19.75
CA ALA A 417 -2.31 4.95 20.83
C ALA A 417 -1.29 3.85 20.49
N PHE A 418 -1.28 3.38 19.24
CA PHE A 418 -0.30 2.40 18.76
C PHE A 418 1.13 2.96 18.80
N ILE A 419 1.32 4.22 18.39
CA ILE A 419 2.61 4.93 18.50
C ILE A 419 3.04 5.00 19.97
N TRP A 420 2.17 5.48 20.85
CA TRP A 420 2.45 5.64 22.28
C TRP A 420 2.87 4.32 22.93
N LEU A 421 2.17 3.21 22.65
CA LEU A 421 2.52 1.87 23.15
C LEU A 421 3.91 1.40 22.71
N ASN A 422 4.40 1.86 21.55
CA ASN A 422 5.67 1.43 20.99
C ASN A 422 6.82 2.42 21.24
N LEU A 423 6.57 3.63 21.73
CA LEU A 423 7.62 4.61 22.03
C LEU A 423 8.44 4.21 23.25
N THR A 424 7.78 3.87 24.35
CA THR A 424 8.41 3.57 25.64
C THR A 424 7.79 2.34 26.30
N GLN A 425 8.47 1.80 27.31
CA GLN A 425 7.83 0.85 28.21
C GLN A 425 6.84 1.58 29.11
N HIS A 426 5.72 0.93 29.40
CA HIS A 426 4.66 1.46 30.27
C HIS A 426 4.38 0.41 31.35
N ASN A 427 3.90 0.86 32.50
CA ASN A 427 3.45 -0.01 33.59
C ASN A 427 1.93 0.11 33.73
N ASN A 428 1.26 -0.94 34.19
CA ASN A 428 -0.18 -0.96 34.47
C ASN A 428 -1.07 -0.69 33.24
N VAL A 429 -0.65 -1.17 32.06
CA VAL A 429 -1.50 -1.09 30.86
C VAL A 429 -2.45 -2.28 30.85
N ALA A 430 -3.75 -2.02 30.68
CA ALA A 430 -4.74 -3.08 30.55
C ALA A 430 -4.39 -4.01 29.38
N LEU A 431 -4.60 -5.32 29.58
CA LEU A 431 -4.33 -6.36 28.57
C LEU A 431 -2.83 -6.52 28.22
N GLU A 432 -1.91 -6.01 29.05
CA GLU A 432 -0.49 -6.30 28.90
C GLU A 432 -0.20 -7.79 29.05
N GLU A 433 0.81 -8.27 28.32
CA GLU A 433 1.28 -9.66 28.26
C GLU A 433 0.23 -10.68 27.79
N ARG A 434 -0.96 -10.22 27.39
CA ARG A 434 -2.01 -11.08 26.83
C ARG A 434 -1.58 -11.59 25.46
N GLU A 435 -1.57 -12.91 25.30
CA GLU A 435 -1.31 -13.53 24.00
C GLU A 435 -2.42 -13.16 22.99
N VAL A 436 -2.03 -12.98 21.72
CA VAL A 436 -2.98 -12.79 20.62
C VAL A 436 -3.76 -14.09 20.40
N PRO A 437 -5.06 -14.13 20.68
CA PRO A 437 -5.84 -15.34 20.54
C PRO A 437 -6.18 -15.59 19.07
N ARG A 438 -6.29 -16.86 18.68
CA ARG A 438 -6.52 -17.24 17.28
C ARG A 438 -7.80 -16.66 16.69
N TYR A 439 -8.85 -16.49 17.50
CA TYR A 439 -10.13 -15.91 17.03
C TYR A 439 -9.95 -14.50 16.45
N MET A 440 -8.92 -13.75 16.86
CA MET A 440 -8.66 -12.43 16.27
C MET A 440 -8.30 -12.53 14.79
N MET A 441 -7.58 -13.58 14.36
CA MET A 441 -7.28 -13.75 12.94
C MET A 441 -8.54 -14.01 12.12
N TRP A 442 -9.51 -14.73 12.71
CA TRP A 442 -10.82 -14.97 12.10
C TRP A 442 -11.66 -13.69 12.02
N ILE A 443 -11.71 -12.89 13.09
CA ILE A 443 -12.41 -11.60 13.09
C ILE A 443 -11.84 -10.68 12.00
N ARG A 444 -10.51 -10.53 11.95
CA ARG A 444 -9.82 -9.70 10.94
C ARG A 444 -10.12 -10.13 9.52
N LEU A 445 -10.14 -11.44 9.29
CA LEU A 445 -10.48 -11.99 8.00
C LEU A 445 -11.96 -11.73 7.64
N LEU A 446 -12.89 -11.92 8.57
CA LEU A 446 -14.31 -11.60 8.33
C LEU A 446 -14.50 -10.12 7.98
N LEU A 447 -13.80 -9.22 8.69
CA LEU A 447 -13.80 -7.79 8.36
C LEU A 447 -13.22 -7.53 6.97
N SER A 448 -12.12 -8.20 6.61
CA SER A 448 -11.51 -8.11 5.28
C SER A 448 -12.45 -8.59 4.17
N LEU A 449 -13.18 -9.69 4.40
CA LEU A 449 -14.23 -10.15 3.49
C LEU A 449 -15.37 -9.14 3.41
N GLY A 450 -15.75 -8.52 4.54
CA GLY A 450 -16.70 -7.42 4.58
C GLY A 450 -16.29 -6.26 3.68
N VAL A 451 -15.00 -5.87 3.68
CA VAL A 451 -14.46 -4.86 2.77
C VAL A 451 -14.62 -5.27 1.30
N CYS A 452 -14.29 -6.51 0.95
CA CYS A 452 -14.50 -7.00 -0.41
C CYS A 452 -15.98 -6.99 -0.81
N LEU A 453 -16.89 -7.26 0.12
CA LEU A 453 -18.33 -7.27 -0.16
C LEU A 453 -18.93 -5.88 -0.44
N ILE A 454 -18.26 -4.78 -0.10
CA ILE A 454 -18.76 -3.40 -0.31
C ILE A 454 -19.15 -3.17 -1.78
N PRO A 455 -18.21 -3.19 -2.75
CA PRO A 455 -18.56 -2.94 -4.15
C PRO A 455 -19.46 -4.05 -4.73
N MET A 456 -19.36 -5.29 -4.22
CA MET A 456 -20.24 -6.40 -4.65
C MET A 456 -21.69 -6.17 -4.26
N THR A 457 -21.93 -5.59 -3.07
CA THR A 457 -23.28 -5.33 -2.56
C THR A 457 -23.99 -4.32 -3.45
N ALA A 458 -23.32 -3.23 -3.81
CA ALA A 458 -23.83 -2.25 -4.77
C ALA A 458 -24.02 -2.82 -6.18
N TYR A 459 -23.27 -3.85 -6.56
CA TYR A 459 -23.42 -4.50 -7.87
C TYR A 459 -24.64 -5.42 -7.93
N ILE A 460 -24.95 -6.13 -6.84
CA ILE A 460 -26.03 -7.12 -6.78
C ILE A 460 -27.38 -6.48 -6.50
N LEU A 461 -27.44 -5.51 -5.60
CA LEU A 461 -28.65 -4.76 -5.26
C LEU A 461 -28.77 -3.61 -6.27
#